data_AF-A0A972XJ96-F1
#
_entry.id   AF-A0A972XJ96-F1
#
_cell.length_a   1.000
_cell.length_b   1.000
_cell.length_c   1.000
_cell.angle_alpha   90.00
_cell.angle_beta   90.00
_cell.angle_gamma   90.00
#
_symmetry.space_group_name_H-M   'P 1'
#
loop_
_entity.id
_entity.type
_entity.pdbx_description
1 polymer ?
#
loop_
_entity_poly.entity_id
_entity_poly.type
_entity_poly.pdbx_seq_one_letter_code
_entity_poly.pdbx_strand_id
1 'polypeptide(L)'
;IAAALFSLLNAIILFASSGKRNKRNKYLAFIFLYVTLRGFASVIGLQALHPFLQKLFFNNLIPLFFLFGPITYFYIRLEVLDISFKIKRDFKHLLVFSLSFINMVPYYMSATNFKNGIIELSFQNPLSYLYVNFWMFDSPAYYIGGPIHTLFYLTLSLYTVSNRSHSLSKKLSDVSFKVLNNWLYVFITIFYAFTISNFIFATFVYVTGNSLFLMPPIVTGIIFLYLNVQIYKHPQVLFGIKFSKSPNANAIVLINKAKPNIETEASFEMKFNQHLEQYHVNKEYITSDFTISFIAKDLEVPEYILNNYFKNELKVKFTDFRNELRIKYYCESTNKEDLKRYTANAIANKYGFSNIKSLKKAFDTCQAESYEAFHSKLMNN
;
A
#
# COMPACT_ATOMS: atom_id res chain seq x y z
N ILE A 1 -23.79 -8.05 2.22
CA ILE A 1 -22.62 -8.98 2.26
C ILE A 1 -21.66 -8.77 1.09
N ALA A 2 -22.09 -8.90 -0.17
CA ALA A 2 -21.20 -8.74 -1.34
C ALA A 2 -20.38 -7.43 -1.34
N ALA A 3 -21.02 -6.28 -1.08
CA ALA A 3 -20.32 -4.99 -0.98
C ALA A 3 -19.26 -4.96 0.14
N ALA A 4 -19.50 -5.63 1.27
CA ALA A 4 -18.56 -5.69 2.39
C ALA A 4 -17.33 -6.53 2.06
N LEU A 5 -17.52 -7.67 1.37
CA LEU A 5 -16.44 -8.51 0.86
C LEU A 5 -15.61 -7.79 -0.21
N PHE A 6 -16.27 -7.02 -1.09
CA PHE A 6 -15.56 -6.22 -2.08
C PHE A 6 -14.71 -5.13 -1.41
N SER A 7 -15.23 -4.47 -0.39
CA SER A 7 -14.45 -3.54 0.42
C SER A 7 -13.29 -4.20 1.14
N LEU A 8 -13.44 -5.45 1.57
CA LEU A 8 -12.36 -6.20 2.22
C LEU A 8 -11.23 -6.48 1.24
N LEU A 9 -11.58 -6.91 0.02
CA LEU A 9 -10.61 -7.09 -1.06
C LEU A 9 -9.84 -5.77 -1.34
N ASN A 10 -10.57 -4.65 -1.45
CA ASN A 10 -9.96 -3.34 -1.65
C ASN A 10 -9.01 -2.95 -0.50
N ALA A 11 -9.40 -3.19 0.75
CA ALA A 11 -8.55 -2.96 1.91
C ALA A 11 -7.27 -3.80 1.85
N ILE A 12 -7.35 -5.08 1.50
CA ILE A 12 -6.20 -5.99 1.38
C ILE A 12 -5.25 -5.50 0.28
N ILE A 13 -5.77 -5.15 -0.90
CA ILE A 13 -4.98 -4.60 -2.02
C ILE A 13 -4.26 -3.31 -1.61
N LEU A 14 -4.97 -2.41 -0.91
CA LEU A 14 -4.40 -1.16 -0.42
C LEU A 14 -3.32 -1.39 0.66
N PHE A 15 -3.51 -2.34 1.58
CA PHE A 15 -2.47 -2.70 2.55
C PHE A 15 -1.25 -3.33 1.87
N ALA A 16 -1.45 -4.24 0.92
CA ALA A 16 -0.37 -4.87 0.17
C ALA A 16 0.44 -3.85 -0.65
N SER A 17 -0.22 -2.83 -1.20
CA SER A 17 0.44 -1.73 -1.92
C SER A 17 1.03 -0.65 -1.01
N SER A 18 0.81 -0.72 0.31
CA SER A 18 1.23 0.30 1.27
C SER A 18 2.71 0.21 1.69
N GLY A 19 3.62 0.28 0.71
CA GLY A 19 5.06 0.34 0.94
C GLY A 19 5.53 1.66 1.61
N LYS A 20 6.84 1.77 1.92
CA LYS A 20 7.45 2.97 2.55
C LYS A 20 7.12 4.29 1.83
N ARG A 21 6.90 4.23 0.51
CA ARG A 21 6.61 5.38 -0.36
C ARG A 21 5.12 5.75 -0.48
N ASN A 22 4.19 4.89 -0.07
CA ASN A 22 2.75 5.15 -0.22
C ASN A 22 1.98 4.98 1.10
N LYS A 23 2.34 5.81 2.09
CA LYS A 23 1.68 5.83 3.41
C LYS A 23 0.18 6.20 3.34
N ARG A 24 -0.25 6.83 2.24
CA ARG A 24 -1.63 7.24 1.98
C ARG A 24 -2.57 6.05 1.85
N ASN A 25 -2.13 5.01 1.14
CA ASN A 25 -2.87 3.76 0.98
C ASN A 25 -3.19 3.09 2.32
N LYS A 26 -2.40 3.29 3.38
CA LYS A 26 -2.71 2.75 4.72
C LYS A 26 -3.99 3.34 5.28
N TYR A 27 -4.14 4.67 5.22
CA TYR A 27 -5.36 5.33 5.72
C TYR A 27 -6.56 4.93 4.90
N LEU A 28 -6.42 4.89 3.57
CA LEU A 28 -7.50 4.46 2.69
C LEU A 28 -7.87 2.99 2.95
N ALA A 29 -6.89 2.11 3.20
CA ALA A 29 -7.15 0.71 3.57
C ALA A 29 -7.94 0.60 4.88
N PHE A 30 -7.61 1.40 5.90
CA PHE A 30 -8.38 1.45 7.15
C PHE A 30 -9.82 1.93 6.94
N ILE A 31 -10.03 2.88 6.03
CA ILE A 31 -11.38 3.36 5.66
C ILE A 31 -12.16 2.23 4.99
N PHE A 32 -11.57 1.51 4.02
CA PHE A 32 -12.24 0.36 3.39
C PHE A 32 -12.48 -0.79 4.37
N LEU A 33 -11.58 -1.02 5.33
CA LEU A 33 -11.78 -1.98 6.40
C LEU A 33 -12.96 -1.59 7.29
N TYR A 34 -13.09 -0.30 7.64
CA TYR A 34 -14.27 0.20 8.34
C TYR A 34 -15.56 -0.02 7.54
N VAL A 35 -15.55 0.24 6.23
CA VAL A 35 -16.69 -0.02 5.34
C VAL A 35 -17.08 -1.50 5.36
N THR A 36 -16.10 -2.41 5.33
CA THR A 36 -16.34 -3.86 5.50
C THR A 36 -17.01 -4.17 6.83
N LEU A 37 -16.45 -3.68 7.94
CA LEU A 37 -16.96 -3.94 9.28
C LEU A 37 -18.39 -3.40 9.46
N ARG A 38 -18.67 -2.20 8.95
CA ARG A 38 -20.03 -1.63 8.95
C ARG A 38 -21.00 -2.39 8.06
N GLY A 39 -20.54 -2.86 6.90
CA GLY A 39 -21.35 -3.67 5.99
C GLY A 39 -21.73 -5.03 6.55
N PHE A 40 -20.88 -5.63 7.39
CA PHE A 40 -21.25 -6.83 8.15
C PHE A 40 -22.17 -6.50 9.33
N ALA A 41 -21.89 -5.43 10.07
CA ALA A 41 -22.74 -5.01 11.18
C ALA A 41 -24.18 -4.69 10.75
N SER A 42 -24.38 -4.11 9.56
CA SER A 42 -25.71 -3.72 9.07
C SER A 42 -26.62 -4.88 8.69
N VAL A 43 -26.07 -6.08 8.43
CA VAL A 43 -26.86 -7.26 8.05
C VAL A 43 -27.18 -8.18 9.22
N ILE A 44 -26.73 -7.85 10.45
CA ILE A 44 -26.97 -8.68 11.64
C ILE A 44 -28.48 -8.79 11.92
N GLY A 45 -29.23 -7.69 11.82
CA GLY A 45 -30.68 -7.68 12.03
C GLY A 45 -31.47 -8.52 11.02
N LEU A 46 -30.86 -8.95 9.92
CA LEU A 46 -31.46 -9.84 8.92
C LEU A 46 -31.20 -11.32 9.19
N GLN A 47 -30.53 -11.66 10.30
CA GLN A 47 -30.10 -13.03 10.65
C GLN A 47 -29.24 -13.72 9.56
N ALA A 48 -28.71 -12.96 8.61
CA ALA A 48 -27.99 -13.48 7.45
C ALA A 48 -26.52 -13.87 7.76
N LEU A 49 -26.07 -13.71 9.00
CA LEU A 49 -24.70 -14.03 9.43
C LEU A 49 -24.67 -15.20 10.40
N HIS A 50 -23.59 -15.98 10.38
CA HIS A 50 -23.34 -17.03 11.37
C HIS A 50 -23.30 -16.45 12.81
N PRO A 51 -23.84 -17.15 13.84
CA PRO A 51 -23.93 -16.63 15.21
C PRO A 51 -22.61 -16.09 15.79
N PHE A 52 -21.49 -16.76 15.49
CA PHE A 52 -20.15 -16.27 15.87
C PHE A 52 -19.86 -14.86 15.34
N LEU A 53 -20.17 -14.60 14.06
CA LEU A 53 -19.94 -13.30 13.42
C LEU A 53 -20.92 -12.25 13.93
N GLN A 54 -22.16 -12.63 14.21
CA GLN A 54 -23.13 -11.74 14.86
C GLN A 54 -22.57 -11.25 16.20
N LYS A 55 -22.08 -12.16 17.06
CA LYS A 55 -21.46 -11.80 18.34
C LYS A 55 -20.21 -10.94 18.18
N LEU A 56 -19.39 -11.19 17.17
CA LEU A 56 -18.18 -10.42 16.92
C LEU A 56 -18.51 -8.98 16.52
N PHE A 57 -19.50 -8.78 15.65
CA PHE A 57 -19.79 -7.47 15.06
C PHE A 57 -20.86 -6.67 15.80
N PHE A 58 -21.83 -7.33 16.45
CA PHE A 58 -22.94 -6.67 17.14
C PHE A 58 -22.42 -5.93 18.38
N ASN A 59 -22.72 -4.63 18.41
CA ASN A 59 -22.31 -3.65 19.42
C ASN A 59 -20.80 -3.46 19.64
N ASN A 60 -19.95 -4.47 19.47
CA ASN A 60 -18.51 -4.36 19.74
C ASN A 60 -17.81 -3.30 18.88
N LEU A 61 -18.35 -3.03 17.69
CA LEU A 61 -17.78 -2.09 16.73
C LEU A 61 -18.32 -0.66 16.87
N ILE A 62 -19.27 -0.41 17.77
CA ILE A 62 -19.91 0.91 17.92
C ILE A 62 -18.89 2.04 18.16
N PRO A 63 -17.81 1.90 18.96
CA PRO A 63 -16.87 3.00 19.19
C PRO A 63 -16.18 3.46 17.91
N LEU A 64 -16.04 2.57 16.91
CA LEU A 64 -15.44 2.90 15.62
C LEU A 64 -16.21 4.02 14.88
N PHE A 65 -17.47 4.29 15.23
CA PHE A 65 -18.23 5.40 14.66
C PHE A 65 -17.56 6.76 14.96
N PHE A 66 -16.88 6.87 16.10
CA PHE A 66 -16.12 8.05 16.47
C PHE A 66 -14.68 8.06 15.91
N LEU A 67 -14.17 6.91 15.45
CA LEU A 67 -12.84 6.83 14.84
C LEU A 67 -12.86 7.17 13.34
N PHE A 68 -13.98 6.88 12.67
CA PHE A 68 -14.10 6.98 11.22
C PHE A 68 -13.88 8.42 10.68
N GLY A 69 -14.54 9.41 11.29
CA GLY A 69 -14.36 10.83 10.92
C GLY A 69 -12.89 11.28 10.98
N PRO A 70 -12.20 11.12 12.14
CA PRO A 70 -10.78 11.45 12.28
C PRO A 70 -9.86 10.76 11.26
N ILE A 71 -10.03 9.45 11.01
CA ILE A 71 -9.21 8.73 10.02
C ILE A 71 -9.44 9.29 8.61
N THR A 72 -10.69 9.57 8.25
CA THR A 72 -11.03 10.19 6.97
C THR A 72 -10.36 11.55 6.81
N TYR A 73 -10.40 12.37 7.85
CA TYR A 73 -9.70 13.65 7.85
C TYR A 73 -8.18 13.49 7.75
N PHE A 74 -7.57 12.53 8.44
CA PHE A 74 -6.13 12.29 8.33
C PHE A 74 -5.71 11.80 6.95
N TYR A 75 -6.52 10.98 6.29
CA TYR A 75 -6.33 10.60 4.89
C TYR A 75 -6.30 11.86 3.99
N ILE A 76 -7.32 12.69 4.08
CA ILE A 76 -7.48 13.88 3.23
C ILE A 76 -6.39 14.92 3.53
N ARG A 77 -6.06 15.12 4.80
CA ARG A 77 -4.96 15.98 5.25
C ARG A 77 -3.63 15.50 4.71
N LEU A 78 -3.37 14.19 4.71
CA LEU A 78 -2.15 13.63 4.14
C LEU A 78 -2.13 13.77 2.60
N GLU A 79 -3.25 13.58 1.92
CA GLU A 79 -3.30 13.72 0.45
C GLU A 79 -3.13 15.18 -0.01
N VAL A 80 -3.81 16.12 0.64
CA VAL A 80 -3.84 17.53 0.22
C VAL A 80 -2.65 18.32 0.77
N LEU A 81 -2.27 18.07 2.03
CA LEU A 81 -1.25 18.87 2.73
C LEU A 81 0.08 18.14 2.93
N ASP A 82 0.15 16.84 2.65
CA ASP A 82 1.32 15.98 2.93
C ASP A 82 1.70 15.95 4.43
N ILE A 83 0.73 16.20 5.30
CA ILE A 83 0.92 16.22 6.76
C ILE A 83 0.47 14.88 7.35
N SER A 84 1.44 14.07 7.75
CA SER A 84 1.22 12.82 8.47
C SER A 84 0.74 13.03 9.91
N PHE A 85 0.13 11.98 10.48
CA PHE A 85 -0.28 11.92 11.88
C PHE A 85 0.92 12.07 12.83
N LYS A 86 0.79 12.96 13.82
CA LYS A 86 1.76 13.16 14.90
C LYS A 86 1.06 13.02 16.24
N ILE A 87 1.44 12.01 17.03
CA ILE A 87 0.76 11.65 18.29
C ILE A 87 0.56 12.84 19.24
N LYS A 88 1.61 13.64 19.49
CA LYS A 88 1.56 14.78 20.43
C LYS A 88 0.51 15.85 20.08
N ARG A 89 0.23 16.05 18.79
CA ARG A 89 -0.68 17.09 18.30
C ARG A 89 -2.06 16.53 17.97
N ASP A 90 -2.09 15.35 17.37
CA ASP A 90 -3.28 14.82 16.71
C ASP A 90 -4.07 13.85 17.61
N PHE A 91 -3.54 13.45 18.76
CA PHE A 91 -4.24 12.55 19.70
C PHE A 91 -5.60 13.10 20.16
N LYS A 92 -5.74 14.42 20.27
CA LYS A 92 -7.03 15.06 20.62
C LYS A 92 -8.18 14.68 19.69
N HIS A 93 -7.90 14.38 18.42
CA HIS A 93 -8.91 13.96 17.46
C HIS A 93 -9.44 12.53 17.75
N LEU A 94 -8.72 11.75 18.56
CA LEU A 94 -9.07 10.41 18.98
C LEU A 94 -9.66 10.36 20.39
N LEU A 95 -9.87 11.51 21.03
CA LEU A 95 -10.36 11.59 22.42
C LEU A 95 -11.78 11.02 22.53
N VAL A 96 -12.70 11.47 21.66
CA VAL A 96 -14.09 10.99 21.66
C VAL A 96 -14.15 9.49 21.41
N PHE A 97 -13.34 8.98 20.47
CA PHE A 97 -13.17 7.54 20.25
C PHE A 97 -12.69 6.82 21.53
N SER A 98 -11.64 7.33 22.17
CA SER A 98 -11.06 6.71 23.37
C SER A 98 -12.07 6.65 24.53
N LEU A 99 -12.80 7.75 24.78
CA LEU A 99 -13.87 7.78 25.78
C LEU A 99 -14.99 6.80 25.45
N SER A 100 -15.40 6.74 24.18
CA SER A 100 -16.44 5.82 23.72
C SER A 100 -16.05 4.35 23.87
N PHE A 101 -14.75 4.04 23.76
CA PHE A 101 -14.21 2.71 23.99
C PHE A 101 -14.20 2.36 25.48
N ILE A 102 -13.77 3.29 26.34
CA ILE A 102 -13.82 3.15 27.81
C ILE A 102 -15.26 2.91 28.28
N ASN A 103 -16.21 3.67 27.75
CA ASN A 103 -17.61 3.51 28.09
C ASN A 103 -18.17 2.10 27.75
N MET A 104 -17.62 1.43 26.74
CA MET A 104 -18.02 0.06 26.37
C MET A 104 -17.30 -1.06 27.14
N VAL A 105 -16.36 -0.74 28.03
CA VAL A 105 -15.63 -1.76 28.83
C VAL A 105 -16.57 -2.72 29.57
N PRO A 106 -17.65 -2.27 30.26
CA PRO A 106 -18.57 -3.20 30.92
C PRO A 106 -19.22 -4.18 29.95
N TYR A 107 -19.61 -3.72 28.75
CA TYR A 107 -20.14 -4.60 27.72
C TYR A 107 -19.08 -5.58 27.22
N TYR A 108 -17.83 -5.15 27.02
CA TYR A 108 -16.75 -6.04 26.62
C TYR A 108 -16.49 -7.14 27.65
N MET A 109 -16.51 -6.79 28.95
CA MET A 109 -16.30 -7.72 30.05
C MET A 109 -17.53 -8.58 30.41
N SER A 110 -18.71 -8.25 29.88
CA SER A 110 -19.94 -9.02 30.15
C SER A 110 -19.87 -10.46 29.63
N ALA A 111 -20.60 -11.35 30.32
CA ALA A 111 -20.66 -12.77 30.00
C ALA A 111 -21.27 -13.03 28.60
N THR A 112 -20.86 -14.13 27.98
CA THR A 112 -21.35 -14.51 26.64
C THR A 112 -22.87 -14.66 26.59
N ASN A 113 -23.49 -15.20 27.63
CA ASN A 113 -24.94 -15.41 27.68
C ASN A 113 -25.70 -14.08 27.62
N PHE A 114 -25.19 -13.04 28.29
CA PHE A 114 -25.77 -11.70 28.24
C PHE A 114 -25.73 -11.11 26.82
N LYS A 115 -24.58 -11.23 26.14
CA LYS A 115 -24.42 -10.75 24.76
C LYS A 115 -25.36 -11.49 23.79
N ASN A 116 -25.51 -12.81 23.96
CA ASN A 116 -26.42 -13.61 23.14
C ASN A 116 -27.88 -13.18 23.36
N GLY A 117 -28.30 -12.97 24.62
CA GLY A 117 -29.64 -12.50 24.94
C GLY A 117 -29.94 -11.13 24.32
N ILE A 118 -28.99 -10.19 24.32
CA ILE A 118 -29.14 -8.90 23.65
C ILE A 118 -29.33 -9.07 22.13
N ILE A 119 -28.57 -9.95 21.49
CA ILE A 119 -28.69 -10.21 20.04
C ILE A 119 -30.06 -10.81 19.74
N GLU A 120 -30.52 -11.77 20.53
CA GLU A 120 -31.84 -12.38 20.37
C GLU A 120 -32.98 -11.37 20.55
N LEU A 121 -32.88 -10.50 21.55
CA LEU A 121 -33.82 -9.38 21.75
C LEU A 121 -33.83 -8.43 20.55
N SER A 122 -32.70 -8.22 19.88
CA SER A 122 -32.63 -7.38 18.69
C SER A 122 -33.39 -7.95 17.48
N PHE A 123 -33.61 -9.27 17.45
CA PHE A 123 -34.44 -9.91 16.43
C PHE A 123 -35.93 -9.75 16.70
N GLN A 124 -36.32 -9.75 17.97
CA GLN A 124 -37.71 -9.63 18.39
C GLN A 124 -38.19 -8.17 18.36
N ASN A 125 -37.32 -7.24 18.80
CA ASN A 125 -37.58 -5.82 18.75
C ASN A 125 -36.35 -5.11 18.15
N PRO A 126 -36.45 -4.60 16.92
CA PRO A 126 -35.36 -3.91 16.26
C PRO A 126 -34.88 -2.66 16.98
N LEU A 127 -35.62 -2.12 17.96
CA LEU A 127 -35.20 -0.97 18.77
C LEU A 127 -34.33 -1.36 19.97
N SER A 128 -34.21 -2.66 20.29
CA SER A 128 -33.51 -3.14 21.49
C SER A 128 -32.05 -2.68 21.56
N TYR A 129 -31.42 -2.38 20.42
CA TYR A 129 -30.06 -1.84 20.40
C TYR A 129 -29.96 -0.44 21.02
N LEU A 130 -31.04 0.34 21.08
CA LEU A 130 -31.07 1.69 21.67
C LEU A 130 -31.16 1.69 23.19
N TYR A 131 -31.48 0.56 23.82
CA TYR A 131 -31.71 0.45 25.27
C TYR A 131 -30.58 -0.26 26.02
N VAL A 132 -29.41 -0.44 25.37
CA VAL A 132 -28.23 -0.96 26.04
C VAL A 132 -27.60 0.18 26.84
N ASN A 133 -27.65 0.05 28.16
CA ASN A 133 -27.02 0.99 29.08
C ASN A 133 -25.53 0.69 29.17
N PHE A 134 -24.73 1.76 29.11
CA PHE A 134 -23.29 1.71 29.33
C PHE A 134 -22.92 2.56 30.55
N TRP A 135 -21.63 2.71 30.83
CA TRP A 135 -21.18 3.33 32.08
C TRP A 135 -21.49 4.84 32.17
N MET A 136 -21.13 5.59 31.15
CA MET A 136 -21.15 7.06 31.10
C MET A 136 -22.31 7.62 30.26
N PHE A 137 -22.69 6.93 29.19
CA PHE A 137 -23.75 7.35 28.28
C PHE A 137 -24.34 6.16 27.53
N ASP A 138 -25.65 6.21 27.29
CA ASP A 138 -26.38 5.10 26.68
C ASP A 138 -26.22 5.04 25.16
N SER A 139 -26.69 3.93 24.60
CA SER A 139 -26.61 3.62 23.18
C SER A 139 -26.99 4.77 22.21
N PRO A 140 -28.06 5.57 22.42
CA PRO A 140 -28.44 6.63 21.48
C PRO A 140 -27.34 7.67 21.23
N ALA A 141 -26.48 7.93 22.23
CA ALA A 141 -25.36 8.85 22.09
C ALA A 141 -24.36 8.41 21.01
N TYR A 142 -24.23 7.11 20.77
CA TYR A 142 -23.37 6.58 19.71
C TYR A 142 -24.03 6.65 18.33
N TYR A 143 -25.31 6.30 18.24
CA TYR A 143 -26.04 6.25 16.98
C TYR A 143 -26.40 7.65 16.44
N ILE A 144 -26.57 8.65 17.31
CA ILE A 144 -26.84 10.05 16.94
C ILE A 144 -25.53 10.87 16.97
N GLY A 145 -24.75 10.76 18.04
CA GLY A 145 -23.51 11.51 18.20
C GLY A 145 -22.39 11.06 17.25
N GLY A 146 -22.33 9.77 16.91
CA GLY A 146 -21.35 9.23 15.95
C GLY A 146 -21.47 9.87 14.56
N PRO A 147 -22.68 9.93 13.96
CA PRO A 147 -22.91 10.67 12.72
C PRO A 147 -22.60 12.16 12.82
N ILE A 148 -23.02 12.86 13.90
CA ILE A 148 -22.71 14.29 14.09
C ILE A 148 -21.19 14.52 14.10
N HIS A 149 -20.46 13.71 14.87
CA HIS A 149 -19.01 13.76 14.94
C HIS A 149 -18.36 13.48 13.57
N THR A 150 -18.87 12.49 12.83
CA THR A 150 -18.39 12.17 11.48
C THR A 150 -18.65 13.32 10.51
N LEU A 151 -19.84 13.93 10.54
CA LEU A 151 -20.20 15.08 9.70
C LEU A 151 -19.25 16.25 9.96
N PHE A 152 -18.91 16.54 11.22
CA PHE A 152 -17.92 17.57 11.56
C PHE A 152 -16.58 17.34 10.83
N TYR A 153 -16.05 16.12 10.86
CA TYR A 153 -14.79 15.80 10.18
C TYR A 153 -14.92 15.78 8.66
N LEU A 154 -16.07 15.38 8.11
CA LEU A 154 -16.33 15.48 6.68
C LEU A 154 -16.39 16.94 6.23
N THR A 155 -16.97 17.83 7.03
CA THR A 155 -16.97 19.29 6.76
C THR A 155 -15.55 19.84 6.79
N LEU A 156 -14.76 19.48 7.80
CA LEU A 156 -13.36 19.90 7.91
C LEU A 156 -12.52 19.37 6.74
N SER A 157 -12.81 18.16 6.29
CA SER A 157 -12.16 17.54 5.13
C SER A 157 -12.52 18.26 3.83
N LEU A 158 -13.80 18.57 3.62
CA LEU A 158 -14.28 19.34 2.47
C LEU A 158 -13.64 20.73 2.42
N TYR A 159 -13.60 21.43 3.56
CA TYR A 159 -12.91 22.71 3.70
C TYR A 159 -11.41 22.61 3.34
N THR A 160 -10.76 21.53 3.78
CA THR A 160 -9.34 21.29 3.48
C THR A 160 -9.13 21.10 1.98
N VAL A 161 -9.97 20.31 1.31
CA VAL A 161 -9.90 20.11 -0.14
C VAL A 161 -10.17 21.42 -0.89
N SER A 162 -11.26 22.13 -0.57
CA SER A 162 -11.63 23.34 -1.29
C SER A 162 -10.59 24.44 -1.17
N ASN A 163 -10.12 24.73 0.04
CA ASN A 163 -9.24 25.87 0.30
C ASN A 163 -7.76 25.59 -0.05
N ARG A 164 -7.33 24.32 -0.10
CA ARG A 164 -5.91 23.96 -0.31
C ARG A 164 -5.64 23.22 -1.62
N SER A 165 -6.68 22.94 -2.41
CA SER A 165 -6.56 22.43 -3.78
C SER A 165 -5.67 23.31 -4.66
N HIS A 166 -5.66 24.63 -4.48
CA HIS A 166 -4.79 25.54 -5.25
C HIS A 166 -3.29 25.38 -4.94
N SER A 167 -2.91 24.97 -3.72
CA SER A 167 -1.51 24.63 -3.44
C SER A 167 -1.12 23.27 -4.02
N LEU A 168 -2.09 22.37 -4.15
CA LEU A 168 -1.92 21.04 -4.71
C LEU A 168 -1.78 21.10 -6.23
N SER A 169 -2.53 21.98 -6.91
CA SER A 169 -2.42 22.20 -8.36
C SER A 169 -1.03 22.68 -8.79
N LYS A 170 -0.32 23.42 -7.93
CA LYS A 170 1.06 23.85 -8.20
C LYS A 170 2.10 22.71 -8.14
N LYS A 171 1.77 21.60 -7.48
CA LYS A 171 2.68 20.45 -7.26
C LYS A 171 2.44 19.29 -8.23
N LEU A 172 1.23 19.17 -8.78
CA LEU A 172 0.81 18.10 -9.67
C LEU A 172 0.71 18.59 -11.11
N SER A 173 0.75 17.68 -12.08
CA SER A 173 0.27 17.98 -13.43
C SER A 173 -1.25 18.19 -13.40
N ASP A 174 -1.77 18.99 -14.33
CA ASP A 174 -3.21 19.34 -14.39
C ASP A 174 -4.12 18.10 -14.43
N VAL A 175 -3.70 17.08 -15.20
CA VAL A 175 -4.40 15.79 -15.29
C VAL A 175 -4.45 15.09 -13.93
N SER A 176 -3.30 14.96 -13.26
CA SER A 176 -3.20 14.27 -11.95
C SER A 176 -3.96 15.04 -10.87
N PHE A 177 -3.89 16.37 -10.89
CA PHE A 177 -4.65 17.23 -10.00
C PHE A 177 -6.15 17.03 -10.19
N LYS A 178 -6.65 17.09 -11.44
CA LYS A 178 -8.08 16.92 -11.74
C LYS A 178 -8.58 15.54 -11.29
N VAL A 179 -7.81 14.48 -11.56
CA VAL A 179 -8.15 13.11 -11.15
C VAL A 179 -8.24 12.98 -9.63
N LEU A 180 -7.21 13.44 -8.90
CA LEU A 180 -7.19 13.38 -7.44
C LEU A 180 -8.29 14.26 -6.82
N ASN A 181 -8.46 15.49 -7.31
CA ASN A 181 -9.45 16.40 -6.79
C ASN A 181 -10.87 15.85 -6.99
N ASN A 182 -11.17 15.30 -8.17
CA ASN A 182 -12.44 14.64 -8.44
C ASN A 182 -12.67 13.43 -7.51
N TRP A 183 -11.65 12.59 -7.33
CA TRP A 183 -11.72 11.47 -6.38
C TRP A 183 -12.07 11.95 -4.97
N LEU A 184 -11.38 12.97 -4.45
CA LEU A 184 -11.62 13.47 -3.10
C LEU A 184 -13.05 14.01 -2.92
N TYR A 185 -13.58 14.75 -3.90
CA TYR A 185 -14.97 15.24 -3.85
C TYR A 185 -16.01 14.12 -3.96
N VAL A 186 -15.80 13.15 -4.86
CA VAL A 186 -16.69 11.98 -4.98
C VAL A 186 -16.67 11.18 -3.67
N PHE A 187 -15.49 10.93 -3.13
CA PHE A 187 -15.27 10.22 -1.88
C PHE A 187 -15.97 10.90 -0.69
N ILE A 188 -15.75 12.21 -0.51
CA ILE A 188 -16.38 13.00 0.55
C ILE A 188 -17.91 13.01 0.40
N THR A 189 -18.42 13.21 -0.82
CA THR A 189 -19.87 13.25 -1.11
C THR A 189 -20.54 11.92 -0.77
N ILE A 190 -19.94 10.80 -1.17
CA ILE A 190 -20.45 9.45 -0.85
C ILE A 190 -20.58 9.28 0.67
N PHE A 191 -19.54 9.64 1.44
CA PHE A 191 -19.57 9.50 2.89
C PHE A 191 -20.51 10.50 3.57
N TYR A 192 -20.68 11.70 3.02
CA TYR A 192 -21.72 12.63 3.48
C TYR A 192 -23.11 12.03 3.31
N ALA A 193 -23.43 11.56 2.10
CA ALA A 193 -24.74 10.97 1.81
C ALA A 193 -25.02 9.77 2.73
N PHE A 194 -24.03 8.89 2.91
CA PHE A 194 -24.12 7.77 3.85
C PHE A 194 -24.36 8.24 5.29
N THR A 195 -23.59 9.22 5.77
CA THR A 195 -23.66 9.67 7.16
C THR A 195 -24.97 10.41 7.47
N ILE A 196 -25.43 11.27 6.54
CA ILE A 196 -26.72 11.96 6.65
C ILE A 196 -27.86 10.95 6.65
N SER A 197 -27.84 9.96 5.75
CA SER A 197 -28.85 8.91 5.71
C SER A 197 -28.92 8.14 7.03
N ASN A 198 -27.77 7.78 7.62
CA ASN A 198 -27.73 7.13 8.93
C ASN A 198 -28.21 8.03 10.06
N PHE A 199 -27.88 9.32 10.03
CA PHE A 199 -28.32 10.29 11.04
C PHE A 199 -29.84 10.48 11.02
N ILE A 200 -30.43 10.67 9.83
CA ILE A 200 -31.88 10.79 9.65
C ILE A 200 -32.56 9.51 10.12
N PHE A 201 -32.04 8.34 9.72
CA PHE A 201 -32.59 7.07 10.15
C PHE A 201 -32.54 6.89 11.68
N ALA A 202 -31.37 7.09 12.30
CA ALA A 202 -31.21 6.95 13.75
C ALA A 202 -32.13 7.91 14.52
N THR A 203 -32.25 9.16 14.07
CA THR A 203 -33.13 10.16 14.68
C THR A 203 -34.60 9.79 14.51
N PHE A 204 -35.01 9.33 13.32
CA PHE A 204 -36.37 8.88 13.06
C PHE A 204 -36.75 7.72 13.98
N VAL A 205 -35.90 6.70 14.07
CA VAL A 205 -36.13 5.54 14.94
C VAL A 205 -36.22 5.97 16.40
N TYR A 206 -35.33 6.86 16.85
CA TYR A 206 -35.33 7.37 18.22
C TYR A 206 -36.61 8.15 18.57
N VAL A 207 -37.09 9.02 17.69
CA VAL A 207 -38.26 9.87 17.93
C VAL A 207 -39.58 9.10 17.81
N THR A 208 -39.69 8.23 16.79
CA THR A 208 -40.95 7.56 16.47
C THR A 208 -41.10 6.19 17.11
N GLY A 209 -40.00 5.60 17.60
CA GLY A 209 -39.97 4.20 18.01
C GLY A 209 -40.31 3.24 16.87
N ASN A 210 -40.16 3.66 15.61
CA ASN A 210 -40.53 2.85 14.46
C ASN A 210 -39.31 2.48 13.61
N SER A 211 -39.13 1.18 13.38
CA SER A 211 -38.03 0.61 12.58
C SER A 211 -38.46 0.02 11.24
N LEU A 212 -39.74 0.14 10.84
CA LEU A 212 -40.28 -0.43 9.58
C LEU A 212 -39.63 0.14 8.32
N PHE A 213 -38.89 1.25 8.42
CA PHE A 213 -37.98 1.69 7.36
C PHE A 213 -36.79 0.71 7.26
N LEU A 214 -37.01 -0.45 6.63
CA LEU A 214 -36.03 -1.50 6.29
C LEU A 214 -34.94 -1.07 5.28
N MET A 215 -34.76 0.24 5.07
CA MET A 215 -33.85 0.81 4.09
C MET A 215 -32.35 0.86 4.45
N PRO A 216 -31.87 0.75 5.71
CA PRO A 216 -30.45 0.95 6.00
C PRO A 216 -29.49 -0.04 5.31
N PRO A 217 -29.72 -1.37 5.31
CA PRO A 217 -28.70 -2.30 4.80
C PRO A 217 -28.59 -2.29 3.28
N ILE A 218 -29.72 -2.17 2.56
CA ILE A 218 -29.75 -2.14 1.09
C ILE A 218 -29.15 -0.84 0.58
N VAL A 219 -29.59 0.31 1.10
CA VAL A 219 -29.05 1.63 0.72
C VAL A 219 -27.56 1.70 1.04
N THR A 220 -27.15 1.26 2.23
CA THR A 220 -25.73 1.15 2.60
C THR A 220 -24.96 0.25 1.64
N GLY A 221 -25.53 -0.90 1.26
CA GLY A 221 -24.94 -1.84 0.32
C GLY A 221 -24.72 -1.21 -1.06
N ILE A 222 -25.70 -0.49 -1.60
CA ILE A 222 -25.60 0.19 -2.90
C ILE A 222 -24.55 1.30 -2.84
N ILE A 223 -24.57 2.15 -1.81
CA ILE A 223 -23.61 3.25 -1.64
C ILE A 223 -22.17 2.69 -1.53
N PHE A 224 -21.97 1.64 -0.76
CA PHE A 224 -20.65 1.02 -0.60
C PHE A 224 -20.21 0.29 -1.86
N LEU A 225 -21.10 -0.39 -2.58
CA LEU A 225 -20.77 -1.00 -3.86
C LEU A 225 -20.34 0.08 -4.88
N TYR A 226 -21.05 1.21 -4.92
CA TYR A 226 -20.66 2.36 -5.73
C TYR A 226 -19.26 2.87 -5.34
N LEU A 227 -18.97 3.07 -4.04
CA LEU A 227 -17.64 3.45 -3.55
C LEU A 227 -16.54 2.47 -4.01
N ASN A 228 -16.81 1.17 -3.89
CA ASN A 228 -15.87 0.13 -4.30
C ASN A 228 -15.58 0.15 -5.80
N VAL A 229 -16.53 0.53 -6.65
CA VAL A 229 -16.29 0.68 -8.09
C VAL A 229 -15.53 1.98 -8.40
N GLN A 230 -15.84 3.07 -7.68
CA GLN A 230 -15.22 4.37 -7.92
C GLN A 230 -13.71 4.34 -7.75
N ILE A 231 -13.16 3.60 -6.77
CA ILE A 231 -11.70 3.56 -6.56
C ILE A 231 -10.93 3.07 -7.80
N TYR A 232 -11.51 2.16 -8.59
CA TYR A 232 -10.88 1.63 -9.81
C TYR A 232 -10.88 2.62 -10.98
N LYS A 233 -11.79 3.61 -10.97
CA LYS A 233 -11.75 4.73 -11.91
C LYS A 233 -10.60 5.69 -11.62
N HIS A 234 -9.95 5.54 -10.47
CA HIS A 234 -8.82 6.34 -10.02
C HIS A 234 -7.59 5.46 -9.72
N PRO A 235 -7.01 4.76 -10.72
CA PRO A 235 -5.87 3.87 -10.50
C PRO A 235 -4.64 4.58 -9.89
N GLN A 236 -4.50 5.88 -10.12
CA GLN A 236 -3.46 6.71 -9.51
C GLN A 236 -3.55 6.75 -7.98
N VAL A 237 -4.75 6.64 -7.41
CA VAL A 237 -4.97 6.56 -5.95
C VAL A 237 -4.55 5.18 -5.43
N LEU A 238 -4.87 4.11 -6.16
CA LEU A 238 -4.50 2.74 -5.82
C LEU A 238 -2.98 2.50 -5.88
N PHE A 239 -2.32 2.98 -6.93
CA PHE A 239 -0.89 2.74 -7.17
C PHE A 239 0.03 3.85 -6.63
N GLY A 240 -0.55 4.95 -6.15
CA GLY A 240 0.16 6.12 -5.65
C GLY A 240 0.43 7.16 -6.74
N ILE A 241 0.16 8.42 -6.41
CA ILE A 241 0.38 9.56 -7.30
C ILE A 241 1.87 9.90 -7.30
N LYS A 242 2.52 9.83 -8.47
CA LYS A 242 3.84 10.42 -8.66
C LYS A 242 3.70 11.88 -9.10
N PHE A 243 4.26 12.79 -8.31
CA PHE A 243 4.37 14.20 -8.64
C PHE A 243 5.38 14.37 -9.79
N SER A 244 4.92 14.62 -11.01
CA SER A 244 5.76 15.03 -12.13
C SER A 244 5.12 16.21 -12.84
N LYS A 245 5.89 17.29 -13.03
CA LYS A 245 5.49 18.47 -13.82
C LYS A 245 5.67 18.29 -15.32
N SER A 246 6.06 17.10 -15.79
CA SER A 246 6.28 16.86 -17.22
C SER A 246 4.97 16.91 -18.02
N PRO A 247 4.90 17.66 -19.14
CA PRO A 247 3.70 17.79 -19.99
C PRO A 247 3.23 16.48 -20.64
N ASN A 248 4.05 15.41 -20.63
CA ASN A 248 3.70 14.11 -21.21
C ASN A 248 2.86 13.24 -20.25
N ALA A 249 1.83 13.84 -19.63
CA ALA A 249 0.95 13.24 -18.64
C ALA A 249 -0.21 12.40 -19.25
N ASN A 250 -0.02 11.85 -20.46
CA ASN A 250 -0.93 10.85 -21.04
C ASN A 250 -0.44 9.41 -20.84
N ALA A 251 0.66 9.21 -20.12
CA ALA A 251 1.08 7.89 -19.68
C ALA A 251 0.49 7.57 -18.29
N ILE A 252 -0.81 7.20 -18.24
CA ILE A 252 -1.24 6.20 -17.25
C ILE A 252 -0.58 4.89 -17.68
N VAL A 253 0.71 4.77 -17.38
CA VAL A 253 1.40 3.51 -17.56
C VAL A 253 1.64 2.98 -16.17
N LEU A 254 0.91 1.91 -15.88
CA LEU A 254 1.28 0.87 -14.94
C LEU A 254 2.80 0.89 -14.75
N ILE A 255 3.24 1.25 -13.54
CA ILE A 255 4.66 1.31 -13.18
C ILE A 255 5.17 -0.12 -12.99
N ASN A 256 5.08 -0.88 -14.07
CA ASN A 256 5.85 -2.05 -14.42
C ASN A 256 6.23 -2.05 -15.93
N LYS A 257 5.73 -1.13 -16.77
CA LYS A 257 6.12 -1.04 -18.20
C LYS A 257 6.12 0.39 -18.80
N ALA A 258 6.41 1.44 -18.02
CA ALA A 258 6.58 2.79 -18.57
C ALA A 258 8.07 3.09 -18.79
N LYS A 259 8.50 3.16 -20.05
CA LYS A 259 9.78 3.76 -20.43
C LYS A 259 9.81 5.21 -19.89
N PRO A 260 10.78 5.61 -19.06
CA PRO A 260 11.07 7.02 -18.87
C PRO A 260 11.53 7.57 -20.23
N ASN A 261 11.14 8.81 -20.55
CA ASN A 261 11.80 9.57 -21.62
C ASN A 261 13.25 9.78 -21.17
N ILE A 262 14.16 9.05 -21.79
CA ILE A 262 15.58 9.13 -21.51
C ILE A 262 16.14 10.23 -22.42
N GLU A 263 15.95 11.49 -22.03
CA GLU A 263 16.79 12.61 -22.54
C GLU A 263 18.22 12.55 -21.95
N THR A 264 18.63 11.39 -21.40
CA THR A 264 19.87 11.14 -20.66
C THR A 264 20.63 9.90 -21.17
N GLU A 265 20.26 9.32 -22.32
CA GLU A 265 20.77 7.99 -22.75
C GLU A 265 22.25 8.10 -23.10
N ALA A 266 22.61 9.10 -23.90
CA ALA A 266 23.99 9.38 -24.28
C ALA A 266 24.86 9.83 -23.08
N SER A 267 24.31 10.62 -22.14
CA SER A 267 25.08 11.10 -20.98
C SER A 267 25.28 10.02 -19.92
N PHE A 268 24.31 9.11 -19.76
CA PHE A 268 24.43 7.95 -18.90
C PHE A 268 25.41 6.92 -19.47
N GLU A 269 25.28 6.58 -20.76
CA GLU A 269 26.18 5.63 -21.42
C GLU A 269 27.64 6.07 -21.35
N MET A 270 27.91 7.35 -21.61
CA MET A 270 29.26 7.91 -21.47
C MET A 270 29.79 7.79 -20.03
N LYS A 271 28.97 8.10 -19.02
CA LYS A 271 29.35 7.95 -17.61
C LYS A 271 29.58 6.50 -17.22
N PHE A 272 28.74 5.59 -17.69
CA PHE A 272 28.87 4.16 -17.45
C PHE A 272 30.17 3.61 -18.04
N ASN A 273 30.47 3.95 -19.30
CA ASN A 273 31.70 3.52 -19.97
C ASN A 273 32.96 4.10 -19.29
N GLN A 274 32.92 5.34 -18.80
CA GLN A 274 34.02 5.93 -18.04
C GLN A 274 34.29 5.19 -16.71
N HIS A 275 33.24 4.83 -15.96
CA HIS A 275 33.40 4.07 -14.72
C HIS A 275 33.73 2.60 -14.99
N LEU A 276 33.33 2.06 -16.14
CA LEU A 276 33.66 0.69 -16.53
C LEU A 276 35.18 0.48 -16.60
N GLU A 277 35.91 1.44 -17.15
CA GLU A 277 37.38 1.41 -17.15
C GLU A 277 37.96 1.41 -15.73
N GLN A 278 37.37 2.20 -14.81
CA GLN A 278 37.78 2.21 -13.40
C GLN A 278 37.49 0.86 -12.72
N TYR A 279 36.34 0.24 -12.99
CA TYR A 279 36.01 -1.10 -12.49
C TYR A 279 36.98 -2.17 -13.01
N HIS A 280 37.49 -2.01 -14.24
CA HIS A 280 38.52 -2.88 -14.79
C HIS A 280 39.86 -2.72 -14.06
N VAL A 281 40.30 -1.49 -13.80
CA VAL A 281 41.56 -1.20 -13.10
C VAL A 281 41.51 -1.68 -11.65
N ASN A 282 40.43 -1.36 -10.92
CA ASN A 282 40.29 -1.69 -9.50
C ASN A 282 39.86 -3.14 -9.25
N LYS A 283 39.46 -3.88 -10.30
CA LYS A 283 38.97 -5.27 -10.23
C LYS A 283 37.80 -5.45 -9.28
N GLU A 284 36.95 -4.44 -9.15
CA GLU A 284 35.85 -4.40 -8.19
C GLU A 284 34.85 -5.54 -8.41
N TYR A 285 34.71 -6.01 -9.66
CA TYR A 285 33.86 -7.13 -10.05
C TYR A 285 34.19 -8.46 -9.34
N ILE A 286 35.38 -8.63 -8.76
CA ILE A 286 35.75 -9.82 -8.00
C ILE A 286 35.03 -9.86 -6.65
N THR A 287 34.77 -8.69 -6.05
CA THR A 287 34.17 -8.58 -4.72
C THR A 287 32.69 -8.99 -4.72
N SER A 288 32.20 -9.43 -3.56
CA SER A 288 30.77 -9.73 -3.37
C SER A 288 29.87 -8.50 -3.48
N ASP A 289 30.45 -7.32 -3.20
CA ASP A 289 29.72 -6.07 -3.06
C ASP A 289 29.44 -5.41 -4.41
N PHE A 290 30.10 -5.89 -5.48
CA PHE A 290 29.84 -5.50 -6.87
C PHE A 290 28.47 -6.00 -7.34
N THR A 291 27.47 -5.19 -7.03
CA THR A 291 26.05 -5.39 -7.27
C THR A 291 25.48 -4.23 -8.09
N ILE A 292 24.27 -4.40 -8.63
CA ILE A 292 23.55 -3.31 -9.31
C ILE A 292 23.40 -2.10 -8.38
N SER A 293 23.17 -2.33 -7.09
CA SER A 293 23.05 -1.25 -6.09
C SER A 293 24.35 -0.46 -5.91
N PHE A 294 25.49 -1.17 -5.91
CA PHE A 294 26.81 -0.56 -5.85
C PHE A 294 27.06 0.38 -7.04
N ILE A 295 26.90 -0.12 -8.26
CA ILE A 295 27.11 0.67 -9.48
C ILE A 295 26.11 1.84 -9.56
N ALA A 296 24.86 1.61 -9.17
CA ALA A 296 23.85 2.67 -9.15
C ALA A 296 24.24 3.81 -8.19
N LYS A 297 24.78 3.45 -7.01
CA LYS A 297 25.27 4.44 -6.03
C LYS A 297 26.49 5.19 -6.55
N ASP A 298 27.43 4.46 -7.17
CA ASP A 298 28.68 5.01 -7.69
C ASP A 298 28.44 6.01 -8.84
N LEU A 299 27.51 5.67 -9.74
CA LEU A 299 27.10 6.55 -10.85
C LEU A 299 26.10 7.65 -10.44
N GLU A 300 25.71 7.71 -9.16
CA GLU A 300 24.66 8.58 -8.62
C GLU A 300 23.31 8.48 -9.37
N VAL A 301 22.94 7.28 -9.80
CA VAL A 301 21.68 7.00 -10.51
C VAL A 301 20.75 6.07 -9.74
N PRO A 302 19.42 6.17 -9.93
CA PRO A 302 18.50 5.16 -9.42
C PRO A 302 18.73 3.77 -10.04
N GLU A 303 18.68 2.70 -9.23
CA GLU A 303 18.88 1.30 -9.66
C GLU A 303 17.98 0.86 -10.84
N TYR A 304 16.78 1.43 -10.98
CA TYR A 304 15.89 1.07 -12.08
C TYR A 304 16.42 1.52 -13.45
N ILE A 305 17.21 2.60 -13.51
CA ILE A 305 17.84 3.08 -14.75
C ILE A 305 18.90 2.06 -15.19
N LEU A 306 19.76 1.63 -14.28
CA LEU A 306 20.80 0.65 -14.55
C LEU A 306 20.20 -0.71 -14.97
N ASN A 307 19.17 -1.19 -14.27
CA ASN A 307 18.44 -2.40 -14.67
C ASN A 307 17.82 -2.28 -16.07
N ASN A 308 17.28 -1.09 -16.41
CA ASN A 308 16.71 -0.84 -17.73
C ASN A 308 17.78 -0.83 -18.82
N TYR A 309 18.94 -0.25 -18.55
CA TYR A 309 20.07 -0.21 -19.46
C TYR A 309 20.61 -1.61 -19.76
N PHE A 310 20.87 -2.43 -18.74
CA PHE A 310 21.29 -3.83 -18.93
C PHE A 310 20.27 -4.63 -19.76
N LYS A 311 18.98 -4.43 -19.49
CA LYS A 311 17.91 -5.19 -20.14
C LYS A 311 17.65 -4.77 -21.58
N ASN A 312 17.58 -3.47 -21.86
CA ASN A 312 17.10 -2.96 -23.14
C ASN A 312 18.25 -2.59 -24.09
N GLU A 313 19.30 -1.98 -23.57
CA GLU A 313 20.44 -1.51 -24.36
C GLU A 313 21.47 -2.63 -24.54
N LEU A 314 22.01 -3.14 -23.42
CA LEU A 314 23.01 -4.21 -23.47
C LEU A 314 22.41 -5.60 -23.75
N LYS A 315 21.10 -5.78 -23.51
CA LYS A 315 20.37 -7.06 -23.67
C LYS A 315 21.01 -8.24 -22.92
N VAL A 316 21.68 -7.97 -21.81
CA VAL A 316 22.32 -8.99 -20.94
C VAL A 316 21.86 -8.84 -19.51
N LYS A 317 21.84 -9.95 -18.74
CA LYS A 317 21.62 -9.84 -17.30
C LYS A 317 22.90 -9.31 -16.65
N PHE A 318 22.76 -8.48 -15.62
CA PHE A 318 23.90 -7.99 -14.85
C PHE A 318 24.80 -9.12 -14.32
N THR A 319 24.21 -10.25 -13.92
CA THR A 319 24.96 -11.42 -13.45
C THR A 319 25.88 -11.98 -14.52
N ASP A 320 25.43 -11.97 -15.77
CA ASP A 320 26.15 -12.53 -16.90
C ASP A 320 27.27 -11.58 -17.31
N PHE A 321 26.98 -10.28 -17.37
CA PHE A 321 27.97 -9.21 -17.54
C PHE A 321 29.09 -9.28 -16.47
N ARG A 322 28.73 -9.39 -15.20
CA ARG A 322 29.71 -9.52 -14.11
C ARG A 322 30.56 -10.78 -14.25
N ASN A 323 29.95 -11.90 -14.64
CA ASN A 323 30.67 -13.15 -14.84
C ASN A 323 31.62 -13.06 -16.04
N GLU A 324 31.23 -12.38 -17.12
CA GLU A 324 32.08 -12.14 -18.29
C GLU A 324 33.36 -11.38 -17.91
N LEU A 325 33.23 -10.31 -17.11
CA LEU A 325 34.38 -9.58 -16.58
C LEU A 325 35.32 -10.48 -15.75
N ARG A 326 34.75 -11.34 -14.90
CA ARG A 326 35.51 -12.29 -14.08
C ARG A 326 36.21 -13.36 -14.91
N ILE A 327 35.54 -13.89 -15.93
CA ILE A 327 36.12 -14.91 -16.83
C ILE A 327 37.22 -14.30 -17.70
N LYS A 328 37.03 -13.09 -18.23
CA LYS A 328 38.07 -12.38 -18.97
C LYS A 328 39.32 -12.20 -18.11
N TYR A 329 39.15 -11.72 -16.87
CA TYR A 329 40.25 -11.60 -15.92
C TYR A 329 40.89 -12.96 -15.56
N TYR A 330 40.10 -14.03 -15.44
CA TYR A 330 40.60 -15.39 -15.25
C TYR A 330 41.49 -15.83 -16.43
N CYS A 331 41.04 -15.66 -17.67
CA CYS A 331 41.82 -16.04 -18.85
C CYS A 331 43.12 -15.23 -18.97
N GLU A 332 43.09 -13.94 -18.67
CA GLU A 332 44.25 -13.04 -18.78
C GLU A 332 45.30 -13.25 -17.68
N SER A 333 44.86 -13.62 -16.46
CA SER A 333 45.73 -13.65 -15.27
C SER A 333 46.03 -15.04 -14.72
N THR A 334 45.39 -16.09 -15.23
CA THR A 334 45.67 -17.46 -14.76
C THR A 334 46.95 -17.99 -15.41
N ASN A 335 47.83 -18.55 -14.59
CA ASN A 335 49.05 -19.18 -15.05
C ASN A 335 49.17 -20.62 -14.51
N LYS A 336 50.06 -21.39 -15.14
CA LYS A 336 50.31 -22.80 -14.82
C LYS A 336 50.81 -23.02 -13.39
N GLU A 337 51.56 -22.08 -12.84
CA GLU A 337 52.10 -22.18 -11.47
C GLU A 337 50.99 -22.09 -10.43
N ASP A 338 50.04 -21.16 -10.61
CA ASP A 338 48.87 -20.99 -9.74
C ASP A 338 47.98 -22.25 -9.77
N LEU A 339 47.76 -22.83 -10.96
CA LEU A 339 46.97 -24.07 -11.11
C LEU A 339 47.60 -25.27 -10.39
N LYS A 340 48.93 -25.34 -10.31
CA LYS A 340 49.65 -26.41 -9.59
C LYS A 340 49.69 -26.19 -8.08
N ARG A 341 49.73 -24.94 -7.63
CA ARG A 341 49.95 -24.58 -6.23
C ARG A 341 48.67 -24.50 -5.42
N TYR A 342 47.56 -24.08 -6.03
CA TYR A 342 46.31 -23.84 -5.32
C TYR A 342 45.23 -24.87 -5.68
N THR A 343 44.32 -25.11 -4.74
CA THR A 343 43.16 -25.96 -5.00
C THR A 343 42.20 -25.27 -5.98
N ALA A 344 41.46 -26.05 -6.78
CA ALA A 344 40.52 -25.51 -7.76
C ALA A 344 39.48 -24.55 -7.14
N ASN A 345 39.07 -24.78 -5.88
CA ASN A 345 38.17 -23.86 -5.16
C ASN A 345 38.87 -22.58 -4.69
N ALA A 346 40.15 -22.65 -4.28
CA ALA A 346 40.92 -21.46 -3.95
C ALA A 346 41.12 -20.56 -5.18
N ILE A 347 41.32 -21.18 -6.35
CA ILE A 347 41.39 -20.48 -7.63
C ILE A 347 40.03 -19.84 -7.94
N ALA A 348 38.92 -20.58 -7.87
CA ALA A 348 37.60 -20.00 -8.09
C ALA A 348 37.32 -18.77 -7.20
N ASN A 349 37.66 -18.86 -5.91
CA ASN A 349 37.51 -17.74 -4.97
C ASN A 349 38.38 -16.53 -5.35
N LYS A 350 39.61 -16.74 -5.83
CA LYS A 350 40.52 -15.67 -6.29
C LYS A 350 39.89 -14.80 -7.40
N TYR A 351 39.02 -15.38 -8.22
CA TYR A 351 38.33 -14.69 -9.32
C TYR A 351 36.87 -14.35 -8.99
N GLY A 352 36.47 -14.42 -7.71
CA GLY A 352 35.16 -13.97 -7.22
C GLY A 352 34.03 -15.00 -7.36
N PHE A 353 34.36 -16.26 -7.66
CA PHE A 353 33.41 -17.37 -7.73
C PHE A 353 33.37 -18.13 -6.42
N SER A 354 32.17 -18.51 -5.95
CA SER A 354 32.02 -19.19 -4.65
C SER A 354 32.53 -20.64 -4.65
N ASN A 355 32.65 -21.27 -5.83
CA ASN A 355 33.18 -22.62 -5.99
C ASN A 355 33.56 -22.90 -7.46
N ILE A 356 34.34 -23.97 -7.66
CA ILE A 356 34.79 -24.39 -9.00
C ILE A 356 33.64 -24.68 -9.96
N LYS A 357 32.52 -25.22 -9.49
CA LYS A 357 31.35 -25.51 -10.36
C LYS A 357 30.77 -24.23 -10.96
N SER A 358 30.71 -23.15 -10.17
CA SER A 358 30.23 -21.86 -10.64
C SER A 358 31.20 -21.19 -11.63
N LEU A 359 32.51 -21.35 -11.43
CA LEU A 359 33.53 -20.89 -12.39
C LEU A 359 33.39 -21.63 -13.73
N LYS A 360 33.36 -22.96 -13.72
CA LYS A 360 33.22 -23.79 -14.93
C LYS A 360 31.98 -23.42 -15.73
N LYS A 361 30.82 -23.35 -15.06
CA LYS A 361 29.55 -22.98 -15.70
C LYS A 361 29.62 -21.60 -16.34
N ALA A 362 30.20 -20.61 -15.66
CA ALA A 362 30.36 -19.27 -16.21
C ALA A 362 31.34 -19.27 -17.40
N PHE A 363 32.45 -20.02 -17.31
CA PHE A 363 33.43 -20.16 -18.38
C PHE A 363 32.79 -20.72 -19.65
N ASP A 364 32.10 -21.86 -19.55
CA ASP A 364 31.46 -22.53 -20.69
C ASP A 364 30.31 -21.72 -21.31
N THR A 365 29.77 -20.75 -20.57
CA THR A 365 28.73 -19.83 -21.08
C THR A 365 29.34 -18.64 -21.82
N CYS A 366 30.53 -18.18 -21.40
CA CYS A 366 31.19 -16.99 -21.94
C CYS A 366 32.19 -17.29 -23.06
N GLN A 367 32.79 -18.49 -23.07
CA GLN A 367 33.85 -18.89 -24.00
C GLN A 367 33.35 -19.95 -24.98
N ALA A 368 33.91 -19.93 -26.20
CA ALA A 368 33.58 -20.94 -27.22
C ALA A 368 34.27 -22.29 -26.96
N GLU A 369 35.40 -22.29 -26.26
CA GLU A 369 36.07 -23.51 -25.80
C GLU A 369 35.62 -23.88 -24.38
N SER A 370 35.57 -25.18 -24.08
CA SER A 370 35.20 -25.64 -22.74
C SER A 370 36.31 -25.37 -21.72
N TYR A 371 35.93 -25.24 -20.46
CA TYR A 371 36.86 -25.08 -19.36
C TYR A 371 37.93 -26.19 -19.33
N GLU A 372 37.54 -27.45 -19.56
CA GLU A 372 38.48 -28.58 -19.59
C GLU A 372 39.51 -28.46 -20.72
N ALA A 373 39.09 -27.96 -21.89
CA ALA A 373 39.98 -27.77 -23.03
C ALA A 373 40.98 -26.63 -22.77
N PHE A 374 40.50 -25.49 -22.26
CA PHE A 374 41.36 -24.36 -21.87
C PHE A 374 42.37 -24.78 -20.79
N HIS A 375 41.90 -25.45 -19.74
CA HIS A 375 42.76 -25.91 -18.65
C HIS A 375 43.81 -26.92 -19.13
N SER A 376 43.46 -27.83 -20.04
CA SER A 376 44.41 -28.80 -20.61
C SER A 376 45.49 -28.12 -21.44
N LYS A 377 45.12 -27.13 -22.28
CA LYS A 377 46.09 -26.32 -23.03
C LYS A 377 47.05 -25.56 -22.12
N LEU A 378 46.54 -24.94 -21.06
CA LEU A 378 47.34 -24.17 -20.10
C LEU A 378 48.32 -25.05 -19.28
N MET A 379 48.02 -26.34 -19.14
CA MET A 379 48.88 -27.30 -18.43
C MET A 379 49.90 -27.97 -19.34
N ASN A 380 49.62 -28.07 -20.64
CA ASN A 380 50.49 -28.71 -21.63
C ASN A 380 51.48 -27.73 -22.29
N ASN A 381 51.10 -26.46 -22.43
CA ASN A 381 52.03 -25.34 -22.64
C ASN A 381 52.69 -24.99 -21.31
#